data_AF-A0A3A4PG00-F1
#
_entry.id   AF-A0A3A4PG00-F1
#
_cell.length_a   1.000
_cell.length_b   1.000
_cell.length_c   1.000
_cell.angle_alpha   90.00
_cell.angle_beta   90.00
_cell.angle_gamma   90.00
#
_symmetry.space_group_name_H-M   'P 1'
#
loop_
_entity.id
_entity.type
_entity.pdbx_description
1 polymer ?
#
loop_
_entity_poly.entity_id
_entity_poly.type
_entity_poly.pdbx_seq_one_letter_code
_entity_poly.pdbx_strand_id
1 'polypeptide(L)'
;MISIFNKALLFLLVCSVWLPETVYANVFASQLSTVERMAPGGGGTFQYLLNESADNGVELKIIRISDGAVVRTISGPGKQGINQAVWNGLNDAGQAAAAGMYTFEVVAADDGHTSWERINPADPQNVFHRPRGVLIGKDQSKPNFGRIYIIQGRRNSVNRTRVIESLNVFKGVYFMSADGTWWGGSLDTAFPELNMTFVFASNDDAPIALNFGPDGRVYSNTFVDRTMWNTISNPDFTDEGFQVFLHTDHTAPKDAGDIQPRKTPTTHGTISDMLIIGAGADRVIYTIDHSYPGITPGSILRYRVPDDAPMPWTSPPEVFLDPNTHYNPPAAGAPYSMIGDSNGNIYVTTSVGDLYGFRANGTQFLRSEWEAVVDRPSLDLDEGRKWFAATGNGIDGVVYILSMTDGSFVDTFVAGADPVRDAQFDPAGNLVISRGANDNFGEMIIYSPPEGPNSYTTRYYGTFQVGDPVTAIRNWDAY
;
A
#
# COMPACT_ATOMS: atom_id res chain seq x y z
N MET A 1 49.62 43.86 -30.26
CA MET A 1 49.25 42.43 -30.29
C MET A 1 48.79 42.05 -28.89
N ILE A 2 47.50 41.69 -28.73
CA ILE A 2 46.95 40.61 -27.87
C ILE A 2 47.32 40.69 -26.36
N SER A 3 46.45 40.76 -25.34
CA SER A 3 45.02 40.49 -25.19
C SER A 3 44.55 41.11 -23.86
N ILE A 4 43.31 41.59 -23.89
CA ILE A 4 42.46 41.91 -22.73
C ILE A 4 42.12 40.61 -22.00
N PHE A 5 42.17 40.58 -20.66
CA PHE A 5 41.33 39.68 -19.85
C PHE A 5 41.01 40.34 -18.50
N ASN A 6 39.79 40.86 -18.41
CA ASN A 6 39.18 41.37 -17.18
C ASN A 6 38.86 40.20 -16.25
N LYS A 7 39.28 40.33 -14.99
CA LYS A 7 38.84 39.48 -13.88
C LYS A 7 37.40 39.85 -13.52
N ALA A 8 36.43 39.15 -14.09
CA ALA A 8 35.06 39.12 -13.57
C ALA A 8 34.89 37.81 -12.81
N LEU A 9 35.02 37.88 -11.48
CA LEU A 9 34.74 36.79 -10.57
C LEU A 9 33.20 36.65 -10.47
N LEU A 10 32.63 35.74 -11.25
CA LEU A 10 31.22 35.38 -11.17
C LEU A 10 31.03 34.48 -9.94
N PHE A 11 30.61 35.07 -8.82
CA PHE A 11 30.11 34.32 -7.67
C PHE A 11 28.74 33.74 -8.07
N LEU A 12 28.72 32.48 -8.50
CA LEU A 12 27.49 31.73 -8.66
C LEU A 12 26.99 31.39 -7.25
N LEU A 13 26.06 32.21 -6.73
CA LEU A 13 25.30 31.86 -5.54
C LEU A 13 24.39 30.70 -5.91
N VAL A 14 24.87 29.46 -5.70
CA VAL A 14 24.01 28.29 -5.73
C VAL A 14 23.08 28.42 -4.52
N CYS A 15 21.90 28.99 -4.73
CA CYS A 15 20.77 28.74 -3.84
C CYS A 15 20.51 27.24 -3.91
N SER A 16 21.12 26.49 -3.00
CA SER A 16 20.64 25.18 -2.59
C SER A 16 19.19 25.37 -2.21
N VAL A 17 18.30 25.02 -3.13
CA VAL A 17 16.90 24.78 -2.83
C VAL A 17 16.96 23.63 -1.84
N TRP A 18 16.83 23.96 -0.56
CA TRP A 18 16.52 22.98 0.47
C TRP A 18 15.19 22.41 0.06
N LEU A 19 15.21 21.28 -0.65
CA LEU A 19 14.05 20.42 -0.71
C LEU A 19 13.72 20.12 0.76
N PRO A 20 12.45 20.26 1.19
CA PRO A 20 12.10 19.90 2.55
C PRO A 20 12.64 18.48 2.79
N GLU A 21 13.47 18.32 3.82
CA GLU A 21 13.82 17.00 4.31
C GLU A 21 12.51 16.25 4.53
N THR A 22 12.47 15.00 4.10
CA THR A 22 11.30 14.15 4.36
C THR A 22 11.17 14.06 5.87
N VAL A 23 10.17 14.74 6.43
CA VAL A 23 9.87 14.65 7.86
C VAL A 23 9.26 13.27 8.04
N TYR A 24 10.07 12.38 8.61
CA TYR A 24 9.64 11.07 9.07
C TYR A 24 8.54 11.24 10.09
N ALA A 25 7.45 10.51 9.96
CA ALA A 25 6.33 10.59 10.88
C ALA A 25 5.72 9.25 11.25
N ASN A 26 5.21 9.17 12.46
CA ASN A 26 4.52 7.99 12.96
C ASN A 26 3.02 8.25 12.91
N VAL A 27 2.59 9.49 13.16
CA VAL A 27 1.18 9.88 13.05
C VAL A 27 0.82 10.48 11.69
N PHE A 28 -0.30 10.06 11.11
CA PHE A 28 -0.90 10.67 9.92
C PHE A 28 -2.43 10.61 9.94
N ALA A 29 -3.05 11.48 9.14
CA ALA A 29 -4.50 11.50 8.93
C ALA A 29 -4.90 10.73 7.67
N SER A 30 -6.00 9.99 7.72
CA SER A 30 -6.64 9.31 6.59
C SER A 30 -8.16 9.53 6.61
N GLN A 31 -8.90 9.02 5.61
CA GLN A 31 -10.37 9.15 5.54
C GLN A 31 -10.88 10.59 5.69
N LEU A 32 -10.13 11.54 5.10
CA LEU A 32 -10.49 12.95 5.12
C LEU A 32 -11.85 13.14 4.41
N SER A 33 -12.78 13.81 5.07
CA SER A 33 -14.07 14.16 4.47
C SER A 33 -14.65 15.45 5.06
N THR A 34 -15.57 16.06 4.32
CA THR A 34 -16.31 17.25 4.75
C THR A 34 -17.64 17.32 4.00
N VAL A 35 -18.49 18.28 4.35
CA VAL A 35 -19.71 18.58 3.61
C VAL A 35 -19.38 19.28 2.29
N GLU A 36 -20.11 18.97 1.22
CA GLU A 36 -19.84 19.53 -0.11
C GLU A 36 -20.08 21.04 -0.18
N ARG A 37 -20.96 21.58 0.68
CA ARG A 37 -21.39 22.99 0.64
C ARG A 37 -21.52 23.57 2.04
N MET A 38 -21.02 24.79 2.20
CA MET A 38 -21.12 25.60 3.40
C MET A 38 -21.69 26.97 3.03
N ALA A 39 -22.62 27.48 3.84
CA ALA A 39 -23.10 28.85 3.68
C ALA A 39 -21.95 29.84 3.94
N PRO A 40 -21.96 31.06 3.36
CA PRO A 40 -20.97 32.09 3.72
C PRO A 40 -21.07 32.39 5.22
N GLY A 41 -19.96 32.26 5.95
CA GLY A 41 -19.96 32.39 7.42
C GLY A 41 -20.75 31.30 8.16
N GLY A 42 -21.24 30.26 7.45
CA GLY A 42 -22.01 29.15 8.00
C GLY A 42 -21.16 28.04 8.59
N GLY A 43 -19.84 28.07 8.37
CA GLY A 43 -18.94 27.04 8.86
C GLY A 43 -19.20 25.65 8.31
N GLY A 44 -18.46 24.67 8.83
CA GLY A 44 -18.63 23.28 8.47
C GLY A 44 -17.76 22.35 9.31
N THR A 45 -18.08 21.06 9.23
CA THR A 45 -17.37 19.99 9.94
C THR A 45 -16.40 19.29 8.98
N PHE A 46 -15.18 19.08 9.45
CA PHE A 46 -14.15 18.31 8.79
C PHE A 46 -13.90 17.05 9.60
N GLN A 47 -13.85 15.90 8.95
CA GLN A 47 -13.54 14.61 9.56
C GLN A 47 -12.21 14.10 9.03
N TYR A 48 -11.47 13.44 9.90
CA TYR A 48 -10.25 12.69 9.59
C TYR A 48 -10.07 11.55 10.60
N LEU A 49 -9.36 10.49 10.20
CA LEU A 49 -8.98 9.38 11.06
C LEU A 49 -7.46 9.43 11.31
N LEU A 50 -7.03 9.42 12.57
CA LEU A 50 -5.62 9.31 12.92
C LEU A 50 -5.26 7.84 13.22
N ASN A 51 -4.14 7.37 12.69
CA ASN A 51 -3.63 6.02 12.94
C ASN A 51 -3.17 5.81 14.40
N GLU A 52 -2.66 6.87 15.04
CA GLU A 52 -2.33 6.94 16.47
C GLU A 52 -2.70 8.31 17.05
N SER A 53 -2.45 8.55 18.34
CA SER A 53 -2.72 9.89 18.91
C SER A 53 -1.65 10.88 18.45
N ALA A 54 -2.06 12.12 18.18
CA ALA A 54 -1.17 13.20 17.81
C ALA A 54 -0.89 14.05 19.05
N ASP A 55 0.05 13.62 19.91
CA ASP A 55 0.25 14.22 21.24
C ASP A 55 0.85 15.63 21.17
N ASN A 56 1.51 15.97 20.06
CA ASN A 56 1.97 17.33 19.75
C ASN A 56 0.92 18.17 18.99
N GLY A 57 -0.26 17.60 18.73
CA GLY A 57 -1.44 18.30 18.24
C GLY A 57 -1.74 18.10 16.76
N VAL A 58 -2.89 18.66 16.36
CA VAL A 58 -3.37 18.63 14.97
C VAL A 58 -3.68 20.05 14.50
N GLU A 59 -3.13 20.41 13.34
CA GLU A 59 -3.50 21.62 12.61
C GLU A 59 -4.33 21.27 11.38
N LEU A 60 -5.45 21.95 11.20
CA LEU A 60 -6.27 21.85 9.99
C LEU A 60 -6.21 23.18 9.24
N LYS A 61 -5.64 23.15 8.03
CA LYS A 61 -5.45 24.31 7.17
C LYS A 61 -6.52 24.32 6.09
N ILE A 62 -7.33 25.37 6.05
CA ILE A 62 -8.39 25.55 5.05
C ILE A 62 -7.83 26.38 3.91
N ILE A 63 -7.86 25.84 2.70
CA ILE A 63 -7.11 26.36 1.56
C ILE A 63 -8.10 26.72 0.45
N ARG A 64 -7.99 27.95 -0.06
CA ARG A 64 -8.77 28.39 -1.22
C ARG A 64 -8.12 27.91 -2.51
N ILE A 65 -8.89 27.27 -3.39
CA ILE A 65 -8.37 26.64 -4.62
C ILE A 65 -7.89 27.67 -5.65
N SER A 66 -8.55 28.83 -5.74
CA SER A 66 -8.27 29.82 -6.79
C SER A 66 -6.86 30.41 -6.75
N ASP A 67 -6.25 30.46 -5.56
CA ASP A 67 -4.94 31.08 -5.34
C ASP A 67 -4.03 30.31 -4.37
N GLY A 68 -4.48 29.17 -3.84
CA GLY A 68 -3.74 28.35 -2.88
C GLY A 68 -3.57 28.99 -1.50
N ALA A 69 -4.29 30.08 -1.19
CA ALA A 69 -4.14 30.78 0.08
C ALA A 69 -4.74 29.98 1.23
N VAL A 70 -3.99 29.84 2.33
CA VAL A 70 -4.54 29.38 3.62
C VAL A 70 -5.44 30.49 4.15
N VAL A 71 -6.74 30.20 4.24
CA VAL A 71 -7.76 31.14 4.71
C VAL A 71 -7.93 31.07 6.22
N ARG A 72 -7.71 29.89 6.80
CA ARG A 72 -7.83 29.65 8.22
C ARG A 72 -6.95 28.48 8.63
N THR A 73 -6.30 28.60 9.77
CA THR A 73 -5.79 27.45 10.53
C THR A 73 -6.66 27.24 11.77
N ILE A 74 -7.09 26.00 12.01
CA ILE A 74 -7.79 25.62 13.26
C ILE A 74 -7.06 24.45 13.92
N SER A 75 -7.10 24.40 15.24
CA SER A 75 -6.66 23.22 15.98
C SER A 75 -7.72 22.14 15.92
N GLY A 76 -7.31 20.91 15.60
CA GLY A 76 -8.17 19.73 15.59
C GLY A 76 -7.98 18.86 16.85
N PRO A 77 -8.93 17.96 17.17
CA PRO A 77 -8.70 16.90 18.14
C PRO A 77 -7.59 15.94 17.69
N GLY A 78 -6.75 15.47 18.62
CA GLY A 78 -5.58 14.63 18.33
C GLY A 78 -5.66 13.20 18.85
N LYS A 79 -6.86 12.63 19.01
CA LYS A 79 -6.98 11.24 19.51
C LYS A 79 -6.84 10.24 18.36
N GLN A 80 -6.28 9.06 18.61
CA GLN A 80 -6.37 7.95 17.67
C GLN A 80 -7.82 7.69 17.23
N GLY A 81 -8.02 7.34 15.96
CA GLY A 81 -9.32 7.07 15.35
C GLY A 81 -9.98 8.31 14.76
N ILE A 82 -11.31 8.28 14.65
CA ILE A 82 -12.09 9.33 13.98
C ILE A 82 -12.15 10.60 14.84
N ASN A 83 -11.77 11.73 14.25
CA ASN A 83 -11.83 13.05 14.82
C ASN A 83 -12.68 13.98 13.94
N GLN A 84 -13.24 15.02 14.57
CA GLN A 84 -14.00 16.06 13.89
C GLN A 84 -13.54 17.44 14.36
N ALA A 85 -13.25 18.32 13.40
CA ALA A 85 -12.96 19.72 13.62
C ALA A 85 -14.05 20.60 13.00
N VAL A 86 -14.40 21.70 13.66
CA VAL A 86 -15.44 22.61 13.20
C VAL A 86 -14.82 23.95 12.85
N TRP A 87 -15.06 24.40 11.62
CA TRP A 87 -14.78 25.76 11.19
C TRP A 87 -16.04 26.60 11.26
N ASN A 88 -15.92 27.86 11.62
CA ASN A 88 -17.04 28.82 11.68
C ASN A 88 -17.21 29.64 10.38
N GLY A 89 -16.46 29.32 9.31
CA GLY A 89 -16.55 30.05 8.05
C GLY A 89 -15.84 31.41 8.05
N LEU A 90 -15.02 31.71 9.06
CA LEU A 90 -14.25 32.95 9.15
C LEU A 90 -12.77 32.72 8.80
N ASN A 91 -12.10 33.72 8.26
CA ASN A 91 -10.66 33.70 8.06
C ASN A 91 -9.89 34.00 9.38
N ASP A 92 -8.56 34.02 9.34
CA ASP A 92 -7.74 34.35 10.53
C ASP A 92 -7.94 35.80 11.03
N ALA A 93 -8.40 36.71 10.17
CA ALA A 93 -8.77 38.08 10.54
C ALA A 93 -10.20 38.21 11.13
N GLY A 94 -10.93 37.09 11.30
CA GLY A 94 -12.30 37.07 11.80
C GLY A 94 -13.36 37.55 10.81
N GLN A 95 -13.02 37.70 9.53
CA GLN A 95 -13.94 38.08 8.46
C GLN A 95 -14.53 36.82 7.81
N ALA A 96 -15.75 36.90 7.27
CA ALA A 96 -16.32 35.80 6.52
C ALA A 96 -15.41 35.38 5.35
N ALA A 97 -15.19 34.09 5.19
CA ALA A 97 -14.45 33.55 4.05
C ALA A 97 -15.17 33.91 2.74
N ALA A 98 -14.39 34.28 1.73
CA ALA A 98 -14.93 34.65 0.42
C ALA A 98 -15.64 33.45 -0.22
N ALA A 99 -16.65 33.72 -1.05
CA ALA A 99 -17.28 32.65 -1.82
C ALA A 99 -16.28 32.01 -2.79
N GLY A 100 -16.34 30.70 -2.96
CA GLY A 100 -15.44 29.96 -3.86
C GLY A 100 -15.27 28.48 -3.49
N MET A 101 -14.37 27.82 -4.22
CA MET A 101 -13.96 26.44 -3.98
C MET A 101 -12.77 26.38 -3.03
N TYR A 102 -12.83 25.41 -2.12
CA TYR A 102 -11.85 25.19 -1.07
C TYR A 102 -11.46 23.72 -1.00
N THR A 103 -10.31 23.48 -0.39
CA THR A 103 -9.87 22.19 0.14
C THR A 103 -9.30 22.38 1.54
N PHE A 104 -8.82 21.32 2.17
CA PHE A 104 -8.12 21.39 3.44
C PHE A 104 -6.97 20.39 3.53
N GLU A 105 -6.07 20.64 4.48
CA GLU A 105 -4.99 19.75 4.86
C GLU A 105 -5.03 19.53 6.37
N VAL A 106 -4.63 18.33 6.79
CA VAL A 106 -4.45 17.96 8.19
C VAL A 106 -2.97 17.70 8.42
N VAL A 107 -2.37 18.46 9.34
CA VAL A 107 -1.03 18.21 9.86
C VAL A 107 -1.20 17.58 11.23
N ALA A 108 -0.83 16.31 11.38
CA ALA A 108 -0.80 15.63 12.66
C ALA A 108 0.65 15.55 13.14
N ALA A 109 0.89 15.82 14.43
CA ALA A 109 2.21 15.78 15.02
C ALA A 109 2.22 14.97 16.31
N ASP A 110 3.28 14.21 16.51
CA ASP A 110 3.48 13.35 17.68
C ASP A 110 4.90 13.53 18.25
N ASP A 111 5.12 13.12 19.50
CA ASP A 111 6.46 13.14 20.13
C ASP A 111 7.32 11.95 19.70
N GLY A 112 6.69 10.93 19.13
CA GLY A 112 7.32 9.79 18.50
C GLY A 112 7.72 8.72 19.51
N HIS A 113 8.39 7.68 19.02
CA HIS A 113 8.70 6.47 19.80
C HIS A 113 10.21 6.30 19.98
N THR A 114 10.62 5.66 21.08
CA THR A 114 12.05 5.36 21.33
C THR A 114 12.44 3.94 20.94
N SER A 115 11.45 3.10 20.65
CA SER A 115 11.55 1.71 20.18
C SER A 115 10.42 1.44 19.20
N TRP A 116 10.50 0.35 18.44
CA TRP A 116 9.33 -0.13 17.69
C TRP A 116 8.15 -0.38 18.63
N GLU A 117 7.07 0.37 18.46
CA GLU A 117 5.90 0.33 19.35
C GLU A 117 4.65 -0.09 18.57
N ARG A 118 3.88 -1.02 19.16
CA ARG A 118 2.57 -1.38 18.62
C ARG A 118 1.58 -0.24 18.90
N ILE A 119 1.02 0.35 17.85
CA ILE A 119 0.10 1.49 17.97
C ILE A 119 -1.38 1.15 17.83
N ASN A 120 -1.73 0.01 17.21
CA ASN A 120 -3.11 -0.43 17.15
C ASN A 120 -3.49 -1.28 18.40
N PRO A 121 -4.72 -1.16 18.93
CA PRO A 121 -5.15 -1.94 20.09
C PRO A 121 -5.17 -3.44 19.79
N ALA A 122 -4.95 -4.24 20.85
CA ALA A 122 -5.19 -5.69 20.82
C ALA A 122 -6.69 -5.97 20.83
N ASP A 123 -7.28 -6.02 19.63
CA ASP A 123 -8.71 -6.16 19.41
C ASP A 123 -9.02 -7.44 18.59
N PRO A 124 -10.07 -8.21 18.95
CA PRO A 124 -10.54 -9.35 18.15
C PRO A 124 -10.76 -9.06 16.66
N GLN A 125 -11.07 -7.82 16.26
CA GLN A 125 -11.22 -7.44 14.84
C GLN A 125 -9.91 -7.55 14.05
N ASN A 126 -8.76 -7.49 14.73
CA ASN A 126 -7.44 -7.63 14.13
C ASN A 126 -7.03 -9.09 13.94
N VAL A 127 -7.87 -10.05 14.33
CA VAL A 127 -7.56 -11.49 14.30
C VAL A 127 -8.12 -12.15 13.05
N PHE A 128 -7.23 -12.71 12.22
CA PHE A 128 -7.58 -13.34 10.95
C PHE A 128 -7.19 -14.82 10.94
N HIS A 129 -7.89 -15.65 10.17
CA HIS A 129 -7.53 -17.05 10.01
C HIS A 129 -6.54 -17.25 8.86
N ARG A 130 -5.28 -17.54 9.21
CA ARG A 130 -4.19 -17.67 8.24
C ARG A 130 -4.05 -16.40 7.38
N PRO A 131 -3.73 -15.23 7.99
CA PRO A 131 -3.46 -14.04 7.20
C PRO A 131 -2.21 -14.26 6.33
N ARG A 132 -2.24 -13.81 5.07
CA ARG A 132 -1.19 -14.11 4.08
C ARG A 132 -0.43 -12.90 3.58
N GLY A 133 -1.14 -11.80 3.39
CA GLY A 133 -0.60 -10.60 2.78
C GLY A 133 -1.25 -9.35 3.33
N VAL A 134 -0.51 -8.26 3.28
CA VAL A 134 -0.90 -6.90 3.62
C VAL A 134 -0.67 -6.04 2.39
N LEU A 135 -1.58 -5.11 2.12
CA LEU A 135 -1.36 -4.03 1.17
C LEU A 135 -1.91 -2.73 1.78
N ILE A 136 -1.30 -1.59 1.48
CA ILE A 136 -1.74 -0.29 2.01
C ILE A 136 -1.93 0.71 0.87
N GLY A 137 -3.03 1.46 0.89
CA GLY A 137 -3.23 2.58 -0.04
C GLY A 137 -2.34 3.76 0.32
N LYS A 138 -1.25 3.97 -0.43
CA LYS A 138 -0.24 5.02 -0.12
C LYS A 138 -0.44 6.34 -0.89
N ASP A 139 -1.25 6.37 -1.94
CA ASP A 139 -1.51 7.57 -2.74
C ASP A 139 -2.55 8.47 -2.07
N GLN A 140 -2.11 9.61 -1.52
CA GLN A 140 -2.98 10.59 -0.86
C GLN A 140 -4.10 11.13 -1.77
N SER A 141 -3.91 11.10 -3.09
CA SER A 141 -4.90 11.56 -4.05
C SER A 141 -6.10 10.62 -4.20
N LYS A 142 -6.02 9.43 -3.63
CA LYS A 142 -7.04 8.38 -3.78
C LYS A 142 -7.92 8.26 -2.54
N PRO A 143 -9.23 7.93 -2.70
CA PRO A 143 -10.14 7.75 -1.56
C PRO A 143 -9.75 6.64 -0.58
N ASN A 144 -8.91 5.69 -1.01
CA ASN A 144 -8.41 4.58 -0.21
C ASN A 144 -7.06 4.88 0.48
N PHE A 145 -6.62 6.13 0.53
CA PHE A 145 -5.42 6.52 1.28
C PHE A 145 -5.52 6.10 2.76
N GLY A 146 -4.50 5.37 3.24
CA GLY A 146 -4.45 4.80 4.58
C GLY A 146 -5.33 3.56 4.79
N ARG A 147 -6.02 3.05 3.75
CA ARG A 147 -6.73 1.77 3.83
C ARG A 147 -5.72 0.63 3.82
N ILE A 148 -5.88 -0.29 4.78
CA ILE A 148 -5.11 -1.51 4.89
C ILE A 148 -5.95 -2.67 4.33
N TYR A 149 -5.35 -3.49 3.50
CA TYR A 149 -5.94 -4.68 2.89
C TYR A 149 -5.29 -5.90 3.51
N ILE A 150 -6.09 -6.78 4.14
CA ILE A 150 -5.59 -8.01 4.75
C ILE A 150 -6.13 -9.21 4.01
N ILE A 151 -5.23 -10.06 3.51
CA ILE A 151 -5.61 -11.32 2.87
C ILE A 151 -5.82 -12.38 3.95
N GLN A 152 -7.03 -12.92 4.04
CA GLN A 152 -7.33 -14.13 4.79
C GLN A 152 -7.34 -15.35 3.86
N GLY A 153 -6.34 -16.23 4.00
CA GLY A 153 -6.15 -17.38 3.11
C GLY A 153 -7.14 -18.52 3.33
N ARG A 154 -7.79 -18.60 4.50
CA ARG A 154 -8.63 -19.74 4.87
C ARG A 154 -9.96 -19.32 5.50
N ARG A 155 -11.03 -20.02 5.15
CA ARG A 155 -12.33 -19.89 5.83
C ARG A 155 -12.26 -20.49 7.23
N ASN A 156 -12.89 -19.85 8.21
CA ASN A 156 -13.09 -20.47 9.53
C ASN A 156 -13.94 -21.75 9.42
N SER A 157 -13.37 -22.87 9.85
CA SER A 157 -14.13 -24.10 10.11
C SER A 157 -14.90 -23.91 11.41
N VAL A 158 -16.23 -24.06 11.34
CA VAL A 158 -17.21 -23.81 12.42
C VAL A 158 -16.98 -24.64 13.71
N ASN A 159 -15.95 -25.48 13.77
CA ASN A 159 -15.71 -26.44 14.86
C ASN A 159 -14.54 -26.07 15.81
N ARG A 160 -13.97 -24.86 15.76
CA ARG A 160 -12.94 -24.43 16.73
C ARG A 160 -13.56 -23.51 17.79
N THR A 161 -13.73 -24.04 19.00
CA THR A 161 -14.41 -23.49 20.20
C THR A 161 -13.74 -22.26 20.84
N ARG A 162 -13.11 -21.37 20.07
CA ARG A 162 -12.64 -20.06 20.55
C ARG A 162 -13.54 -18.95 19.99
N VAL A 163 -14.59 -18.66 20.75
CA VAL A 163 -15.37 -17.41 20.96
C VAL A 163 -15.10 -16.20 20.04
N ILE A 164 -14.99 -16.39 18.73
CA ILE A 164 -15.16 -15.32 17.74
C ILE A 164 -16.06 -15.84 16.62
N GLU A 165 -17.22 -16.37 16.99
CA GLU A 165 -18.18 -17.01 16.08
C GLU A 165 -18.83 -16.01 15.10
N SER A 166 -18.60 -14.70 15.27
CA SER A 166 -19.14 -13.64 14.43
C SER A 166 -18.12 -12.87 13.59
N LEU A 167 -16.80 -13.11 13.73
CA LEU A 167 -15.78 -12.44 12.91
C LEU A 167 -15.10 -13.49 12.01
N ASN A 168 -15.10 -13.22 10.69
CA ASN A 168 -14.18 -13.85 9.73
C ASN A 168 -14.51 -15.27 9.24
N VAL A 169 -15.77 -15.55 8.91
CA VAL A 169 -16.20 -16.80 8.24
C VAL A 169 -15.84 -16.89 6.76
N PHE A 170 -15.32 -15.82 6.16
CA PHE A 170 -15.07 -15.76 4.72
C PHE A 170 -13.58 -15.75 4.40
N LYS A 171 -13.24 -16.37 3.28
CA LYS A 171 -11.91 -16.28 2.70
C LYS A 171 -11.89 -15.04 1.81
N GLY A 172 -10.78 -14.31 1.74
CA GLY A 172 -10.68 -13.16 0.83
C GLY A 172 -9.88 -12.01 1.41
N VAL A 173 -10.25 -10.80 0.98
CA VAL A 173 -9.58 -9.56 1.38
C VAL A 173 -10.49 -8.78 2.32
N TYR A 174 -9.93 -8.32 3.42
CA TYR A 174 -10.58 -7.47 4.41
C TYR A 174 -9.99 -6.07 4.36
N PHE A 175 -10.81 -5.07 4.67
CA PHE A 175 -10.40 -3.66 4.71
C PHE A 175 -10.33 -3.16 6.16
N MET A 176 -9.16 -2.70 6.57
CA MET A 176 -8.93 -2.07 7.86
C MET A 176 -8.61 -0.58 7.66
N SER A 177 -8.99 0.22 8.64
CA SER A 177 -8.58 1.60 8.80
C SER A 177 -7.16 1.67 9.38
N ALA A 178 -6.50 2.82 9.24
CA ALA A 178 -5.13 3.02 9.73
C ALA A 178 -4.98 2.93 11.26
N ASP A 179 -6.07 3.03 12.02
CA ASP A 179 -6.11 2.83 13.48
C ASP A 179 -6.36 1.36 13.89
N GLY A 180 -6.46 0.46 12.91
CA GLY A 180 -6.79 -0.95 13.12
C GLY A 180 -8.26 -1.24 13.41
N THR A 181 -9.18 -0.33 13.09
CA THR A 181 -10.62 -0.61 13.06
C THR A 181 -11.10 -1.10 11.70
N TRP A 182 -12.31 -1.64 11.61
CA TRP A 182 -12.92 -1.97 10.33
C TRP A 182 -13.06 -0.74 9.43
N TRP A 183 -12.69 -0.86 8.16
CA TRP A 183 -12.99 0.18 7.18
C TRP A 183 -14.50 0.35 7.03
N GLY A 184 -14.97 1.60 7.07
CA GLY A 184 -16.41 1.91 7.09
C GLY A 184 -17.11 1.61 8.43
N GLY A 185 -16.36 1.22 9.48
CA GLY A 185 -16.85 1.09 10.85
C GLY A 185 -17.56 -0.22 11.18
N SER A 186 -17.72 -1.14 10.23
CA SER A 186 -18.29 -2.46 10.49
C SER A 186 -17.71 -3.55 9.59
N LEU A 187 -17.89 -4.81 9.98
CA LEU A 187 -17.47 -5.96 9.17
C LEU A 187 -18.17 -5.99 7.80
N ASP A 188 -19.43 -5.59 7.74
CA ASP A 188 -20.23 -5.61 6.50
C ASP A 188 -19.67 -4.66 5.43
N THR A 189 -19.07 -3.54 5.85
CA THR A 189 -18.42 -2.55 4.96
C THR A 189 -16.93 -2.82 4.75
N ALA A 190 -16.32 -3.59 5.65
CA ALA A 190 -14.91 -3.99 5.59
C ALA A 190 -14.67 -5.26 4.78
N PHE A 191 -15.71 -5.81 4.17
CA PHE A 191 -15.63 -6.99 3.33
C PHE A 191 -16.21 -6.69 1.94
N PRO A 192 -15.45 -6.90 0.85
CA PRO A 192 -15.87 -6.47 -0.49
C PRO A 192 -17.09 -7.25 -1.00
N GLU A 193 -17.93 -6.56 -1.78
CA GLU A 193 -19.16 -7.11 -2.37
C GLU A 193 -18.92 -8.40 -3.15
N LEU A 194 -17.80 -8.46 -3.88
CA LEU A 194 -17.43 -9.58 -4.74
C LEU A 194 -17.06 -10.87 -4.02
N ASN A 195 -16.90 -10.86 -2.70
CA ASN A 195 -16.46 -11.99 -1.88
C ASN A 195 -15.47 -12.91 -2.63
N MET A 196 -14.19 -12.55 -2.63
CA MET A 196 -13.09 -13.26 -3.31
C MET A 196 -13.01 -14.78 -3.00
N THR A 197 -13.80 -15.30 -2.04
CA THR A 197 -14.09 -16.73 -1.89
C THR A 197 -14.40 -17.43 -3.23
N PHE A 198 -15.14 -16.80 -4.16
CA PHE A 198 -15.53 -17.45 -5.43
C PHE A 198 -14.37 -17.63 -6.41
N VAL A 199 -13.43 -16.69 -6.45
CA VAL A 199 -12.29 -16.69 -7.38
C VAL A 199 -11.25 -17.74 -6.98
N PHE A 200 -11.12 -18.02 -5.68
CA PHE A 200 -10.09 -18.91 -5.14
C PHE A 200 -10.67 -20.16 -4.46
N ALA A 201 -11.85 -20.61 -4.87
CA ALA A 201 -12.77 -21.45 -4.09
C ALA A 201 -12.25 -22.85 -3.66
N SER A 202 -11.11 -23.34 -4.14
CA SER A 202 -10.67 -24.73 -3.89
C SER A 202 -9.35 -24.91 -3.12
N ASN A 203 -8.61 -23.84 -2.80
CA ASN A 203 -7.29 -23.95 -2.17
C ASN A 203 -7.17 -23.11 -0.89
N ASP A 204 -6.63 -23.64 0.20
CA ASP A 204 -6.54 -22.92 1.49
C ASP A 204 -5.46 -21.81 1.52
N ASP A 205 -5.03 -21.29 0.38
CA ASP A 205 -3.75 -20.57 0.23
C ASP A 205 -3.75 -19.43 -0.81
N ALA A 206 -4.90 -18.87 -1.20
CA ALA A 206 -4.97 -17.83 -2.24
C ALA A 206 -5.99 -16.71 -1.92
N PRO A 207 -5.77 -15.45 -2.31
CA PRO A 207 -4.53 -14.94 -2.89
C PRO A 207 -3.38 -15.03 -1.87
N ILE A 208 -2.13 -14.87 -2.32
CA ILE A 208 -0.97 -14.84 -1.41
C ILE A 208 -0.37 -13.47 -1.23
N ALA A 209 -0.46 -12.60 -2.23
CA ALA A 209 -0.04 -11.22 -2.16
C ALA A 209 -0.99 -10.33 -2.97
N LEU A 210 -0.98 -9.05 -2.63
CA LEU A 210 -1.68 -7.99 -3.33
C LEU A 210 -0.66 -6.90 -3.68
N ASN A 211 -0.86 -6.22 -4.80
CA ASN A 211 -0.01 -5.11 -5.21
C ASN A 211 -0.86 -3.96 -5.76
N PHE A 212 -0.48 -2.72 -5.47
CA PHE A 212 -1.03 -1.54 -6.15
C PHE A 212 -0.27 -1.29 -7.44
N GLY A 213 -0.99 -1.12 -8.54
CA GLY A 213 -0.41 -0.54 -9.75
C GLY A 213 -0.39 0.98 -9.68
N PRO A 214 0.53 1.65 -10.40
CA PRO A 214 0.50 3.10 -10.59
C PRO A 214 -0.78 3.62 -11.27
N ASP A 215 -1.55 2.71 -11.88
CA ASP A 215 -2.87 2.96 -12.44
C ASP A 215 -4.00 3.02 -11.39
N GLY A 216 -3.69 2.82 -10.11
CA GLY A 216 -4.65 2.82 -9.01
C GLY A 216 -5.50 1.56 -8.90
N ARG A 217 -5.12 0.48 -9.61
CA ARG A 217 -5.79 -0.83 -9.49
C ARG A 217 -5.04 -1.75 -8.53
N VAL A 218 -5.77 -2.71 -7.97
CA VAL A 218 -5.23 -3.76 -7.11
C VAL A 218 -5.03 -5.02 -7.92
N TYR A 219 -3.84 -5.59 -7.85
CA TYR A 219 -3.48 -6.84 -8.47
C TYR A 219 -3.34 -7.92 -7.42
N SER A 220 -3.79 -9.13 -7.72
CA SER A 220 -3.64 -10.28 -6.84
C SER A 220 -3.02 -11.46 -7.56
N ASN A 221 -2.13 -12.19 -6.88
CA ASN A 221 -1.58 -13.46 -7.36
C ASN A 221 -1.98 -14.65 -6.47
N THR A 222 -1.83 -15.82 -7.08
CA THR A 222 -2.03 -17.11 -6.44
C THR A 222 -0.82 -18.02 -6.65
N PHE A 223 -0.46 -18.76 -5.60
CA PHE A 223 0.71 -19.66 -5.59
C PHE A 223 0.28 -21.12 -5.57
N VAL A 224 -0.49 -21.54 -6.57
CA VAL A 224 -1.09 -22.88 -6.60
C VAL A 224 -1.14 -23.45 -8.01
N ASP A 225 -0.41 -24.54 -8.25
CA ASP A 225 -0.21 -25.20 -9.55
C ASP A 225 -1.49 -25.58 -10.35
N ARG A 226 -2.69 -25.46 -9.76
CA ARG A 226 -3.94 -26.00 -10.33
C ARG A 226 -4.93 -24.93 -10.83
N THR A 227 -4.88 -23.72 -10.32
CA THR A 227 -5.80 -22.62 -10.69
C THR A 227 -5.08 -21.29 -10.47
N MET A 228 -4.16 -20.94 -11.38
CA MET A 228 -3.36 -19.72 -11.22
C MET A 228 -4.08 -18.56 -11.88
N TRP A 229 -5.05 -18.00 -11.16
CA TRP A 229 -5.79 -16.82 -11.59
C TRP A 229 -5.12 -15.63 -10.95
N ASN A 230 -4.45 -14.81 -11.75
CA ASN A 230 -4.03 -13.51 -11.27
C ASN A 230 -5.08 -12.51 -11.74
N THR A 231 -5.52 -11.66 -10.82
CA THR A 231 -6.65 -10.77 -11.05
C THR A 231 -6.24 -9.33 -10.89
N ILE A 232 -6.98 -8.46 -11.56
CA ILE A 232 -6.91 -7.02 -11.43
C ILE A 232 -8.29 -6.54 -10.99
N SER A 233 -8.33 -5.59 -10.06
CA SER A 233 -9.57 -5.04 -9.54
C SER A 233 -9.42 -3.56 -9.23
N ASN A 234 -10.54 -2.88 -9.00
CA ASN A 234 -10.51 -1.57 -8.37
C ASN A 234 -10.20 -1.71 -6.87
N PRO A 235 -9.82 -0.63 -6.17
CA PRO A 235 -9.47 -0.68 -4.75
C PRO A 235 -10.60 -1.12 -3.81
N ASP A 236 -11.85 -1.09 -4.26
CA ASP A 236 -13.02 -1.52 -3.50
C ASP A 236 -13.46 -2.96 -3.82
N PHE A 237 -12.81 -3.60 -4.79
CA PHE A 237 -13.15 -4.94 -5.29
C PHE A 237 -14.63 -5.07 -5.67
N THR A 238 -15.14 -4.14 -6.50
CA THR A 238 -16.50 -4.24 -7.08
C THR A 238 -16.49 -5.01 -8.40
N ASP A 239 -17.66 -5.54 -8.79
CA ASP A 239 -17.87 -6.30 -10.03
C ASP A 239 -17.33 -5.56 -11.28
N GLU A 240 -17.61 -4.26 -11.38
CA GLU A 240 -17.24 -3.45 -12.55
C GLU A 240 -15.73 -3.34 -12.78
N GLY A 241 -14.93 -3.49 -11.71
CA GLY A 241 -13.49 -3.37 -11.75
C GLY A 241 -12.74 -4.69 -11.91
N PHE A 242 -13.40 -5.84 -11.70
CA PHE A 242 -12.73 -7.13 -11.53
C PHE A 242 -12.51 -7.89 -12.84
N GLN A 243 -11.27 -8.33 -13.09
CA GLN A 243 -10.91 -9.11 -14.27
C GLN A 243 -9.80 -10.13 -13.93
N VAL A 244 -9.83 -11.29 -14.58
CA VAL A 244 -8.66 -12.20 -14.62
C VAL A 244 -7.69 -11.66 -15.67
N PHE A 245 -6.47 -11.30 -15.26
CA PHE A 245 -5.48 -10.70 -16.17
C PHE A 245 -4.43 -11.70 -16.66
N LEU A 246 -4.01 -12.66 -15.82
CA LEU A 246 -3.13 -13.77 -16.23
C LEU A 246 -3.79 -15.09 -15.84
N HIS A 247 -3.82 -16.03 -16.79
CA HIS A 247 -4.41 -17.35 -16.62
C HIS A 247 -3.61 -18.41 -17.37
N THR A 248 -3.40 -19.57 -16.74
CA THR A 248 -2.56 -20.68 -17.24
C THR A 248 -3.15 -21.50 -18.38
N ASP A 249 -4.48 -21.52 -18.51
CA ASP A 249 -5.22 -22.27 -19.54
C ASP A 249 -6.14 -21.34 -20.34
N HIS A 250 -5.88 -21.11 -21.62
CA HIS A 250 -6.71 -20.22 -22.46
C HIS A 250 -8.17 -20.69 -22.63
N THR A 251 -8.53 -21.87 -22.13
CA THR A 251 -9.90 -22.39 -22.11
C THR A 251 -10.39 -22.53 -20.68
N ALA A 252 -10.85 -21.45 -20.05
CA ALA A 252 -11.46 -21.52 -18.72
C ALA A 252 -12.74 -22.40 -18.74
N PRO A 253 -12.90 -23.42 -17.88
CA PRO A 253 -14.23 -23.82 -17.46
C PRO A 253 -14.77 -22.73 -16.54
N LYS A 254 -16.02 -22.29 -16.77
CA LYS A 254 -16.73 -21.32 -15.92
C LYS A 254 -17.11 -21.86 -14.53
N ASP A 255 -16.80 -23.13 -14.24
CA ASP A 255 -17.29 -23.85 -13.08
C ASP A 255 -16.17 -24.35 -12.18
N ALA A 256 -16.26 -24.04 -10.88
CA ALA A 256 -15.30 -24.37 -9.82
C ALA A 256 -15.09 -25.88 -9.54
N GLY A 257 -15.65 -26.77 -10.38
CA GLY A 257 -15.62 -28.22 -10.20
C GLY A 257 -14.68 -28.99 -11.13
N ASP A 258 -14.15 -28.35 -12.18
CA ASP A 258 -13.40 -29.07 -13.22
C ASP A 258 -11.87 -28.94 -13.02
N ILE A 259 -11.33 -29.83 -12.18
CA ILE A 259 -9.88 -29.97 -11.99
C ILE A 259 -9.31 -30.65 -13.23
N GLN A 260 -9.01 -29.88 -14.27
CA GLN A 260 -8.35 -30.37 -15.48
C GLN A 260 -6.90 -30.81 -15.17
N PRO A 261 -6.36 -31.85 -15.85
CA PRO A 261 -4.97 -32.26 -15.73
C PRO A 261 -4.02 -31.11 -16.12
N ARG A 262 -2.85 -31.03 -15.45
CA ARG A 262 -1.80 -30.03 -15.70
C ARG A 262 -1.51 -29.89 -17.21
N LYS A 263 -2.07 -28.88 -17.86
CA LYS A 263 -1.62 -28.45 -19.19
C LYS A 263 -0.35 -27.64 -19.03
N THR A 264 0.56 -27.74 -19.99
CA THR A 264 1.77 -26.92 -20.04
C THR A 264 1.36 -25.44 -20.05
N PRO A 265 1.78 -24.63 -19.06
CA PRO A 265 1.39 -23.23 -19.01
C PRO A 265 1.96 -22.49 -20.23
N THR A 266 1.13 -21.70 -20.90
CA THR A 266 1.51 -20.94 -22.10
C THR A 266 1.87 -19.49 -21.79
N THR A 267 1.32 -18.94 -20.70
CA THR A 267 1.43 -17.53 -20.31
C THR A 267 2.27 -17.32 -19.06
N HIS A 268 2.09 -18.13 -18.01
CA HIS A 268 2.86 -18.06 -16.77
C HIS A 268 2.80 -19.40 -16.02
N GLY A 269 3.80 -19.68 -15.19
CA GLY A 269 3.80 -20.72 -14.17
C GLY A 269 3.34 -20.19 -12.81
N THR A 270 3.93 -20.74 -11.75
CA THR A 270 3.59 -20.46 -10.35
C THR A 270 4.27 -19.18 -9.89
N ILE A 271 3.48 -18.17 -9.55
CA ILE A 271 3.95 -16.81 -9.25
C ILE A 271 3.97 -16.56 -7.74
N SER A 272 5.15 -16.36 -7.15
CA SER A 272 5.27 -16.02 -5.72
C SER A 272 4.98 -14.55 -5.43
N ASP A 273 5.34 -13.65 -6.33
CA ASP A 273 5.11 -12.21 -6.18
C ASP A 273 5.05 -11.52 -7.53
N MET A 274 4.50 -10.30 -7.55
CA MET A 274 4.41 -9.46 -8.74
C MET A 274 4.74 -8.00 -8.44
N LEU A 275 5.19 -7.29 -9.46
CA LEU A 275 5.44 -5.85 -9.39
C LEU A 275 4.87 -5.19 -10.64
N ILE A 276 4.16 -4.08 -10.46
CA ILE A 276 3.56 -3.31 -11.56
C ILE A 276 4.28 -1.98 -11.65
N ILE A 277 4.84 -1.70 -12.83
CA ILE A 277 5.51 -0.43 -13.14
C ILE A 277 4.82 0.21 -14.34
N GLY A 278 4.59 1.52 -14.26
CA GLY A 278 3.89 2.28 -15.30
C GLY A 278 2.37 2.06 -15.30
N ALA A 279 1.70 2.78 -16.20
CA ALA A 279 0.25 2.74 -16.42
C ALA A 279 -0.04 2.99 -17.91
N GLY A 280 -1.29 2.83 -18.35
CA GLY A 280 -1.67 3.10 -19.73
C GLY A 280 -0.96 2.17 -20.72
N ALA A 281 -0.40 2.75 -21.78
CA ALA A 281 0.37 2.01 -22.78
C ALA A 281 1.73 1.50 -22.27
N ASP A 282 2.25 2.11 -21.21
CA ASP A 282 3.58 1.82 -20.65
C ASP A 282 3.53 0.84 -19.48
N ARG A 283 2.36 0.25 -19.18
CA ARG A 283 2.21 -0.69 -18.08
C ARG A 283 2.99 -1.98 -18.32
N VAL A 284 3.87 -2.28 -17.37
CA VAL A 284 4.68 -3.50 -17.35
C VAL A 284 4.42 -4.24 -16.04
N ILE A 285 4.15 -5.53 -16.15
CA ILE A 285 4.00 -6.43 -15.02
C ILE A 285 5.24 -7.32 -14.96
N TYR A 286 5.86 -7.39 -13.80
CA TYR A 286 6.92 -8.33 -13.49
C TYR A 286 6.36 -9.42 -12.57
N THR A 287 6.81 -10.66 -12.72
CA THR A 287 6.41 -11.77 -11.84
C THR A 287 7.60 -12.64 -11.48
N ILE A 288 7.69 -13.11 -10.24
CA ILE A 288 8.65 -14.16 -9.86
C ILE A 288 8.01 -15.52 -10.17
N ASP A 289 8.50 -16.20 -11.20
CA ASP A 289 7.89 -17.44 -11.70
C ASP A 289 8.75 -18.67 -11.43
N HIS A 290 8.14 -19.69 -10.82
CA HIS A 290 8.82 -20.92 -10.38
C HIS A 290 8.64 -22.10 -11.32
N SER A 291 7.73 -22.02 -12.30
CA SER A 291 7.34 -23.19 -13.10
C SER A 291 6.98 -22.90 -14.55
N TYR A 292 7.24 -21.70 -15.06
CA TYR A 292 7.09 -21.41 -16.48
C TYR A 292 8.05 -22.30 -17.32
N PRO A 293 7.61 -22.83 -18.48
CA PRO A 293 8.43 -23.77 -19.24
C PRO A 293 9.72 -23.12 -19.77
N GLY A 294 10.85 -23.81 -19.59
CA GLY A 294 12.13 -23.42 -20.19
C GLY A 294 12.88 -22.31 -19.48
N ILE A 295 12.46 -21.91 -18.27
CA ILE A 295 13.18 -20.94 -17.44
C ILE A 295 13.81 -21.60 -16.21
N THR A 296 14.74 -20.89 -15.58
CA THR A 296 15.21 -21.21 -14.24
C THR A 296 14.12 -20.87 -13.21
N PRO A 297 13.73 -21.77 -12.27
CA PRO A 297 12.76 -21.44 -11.24
C PRO A 297 13.13 -20.19 -10.44
N GLY A 298 12.18 -19.29 -10.25
CA GLY A 298 12.36 -17.99 -9.62
C GLY A 298 12.81 -16.89 -10.60
N SER A 299 12.76 -17.13 -11.92
CA SER A 299 13.04 -16.08 -12.90
C SER A 299 12.01 -14.95 -12.82
N ILE A 300 12.49 -13.72 -12.98
CA ILE A 300 11.60 -12.59 -13.16
C ILE A 300 11.19 -12.52 -14.62
N LEU A 301 9.90 -12.76 -14.84
CA LEU A 301 9.26 -12.63 -16.14
C LEU A 301 8.67 -11.24 -16.28
N ARG A 302 8.70 -10.70 -17.49
CA ARG A 302 8.19 -9.37 -17.85
C ARG A 302 7.09 -9.48 -18.90
N TYR A 303 5.96 -8.83 -18.61
CA TYR A 303 4.80 -8.71 -19.49
C TYR A 303 4.55 -7.24 -19.78
N ARG A 304 4.50 -6.87 -21.06
CA ARG A 304 4.08 -5.53 -21.50
C ARG A 304 2.59 -5.58 -21.78
N VAL A 305 1.78 -5.11 -20.83
CA VAL A 305 0.32 -5.29 -20.84
C VAL A 305 -0.35 -3.92 -20.81
N PRO A 306 -0.62 -3.28 -21.95
CA PRO A 306 -1.34 -2.01 -22.00
C PRO A 306 -2.68 -2.06 -21.27
N ASP A 307 -3.19 -0.92 -20.81
CA ASP A 307 -4.48 -0.84 -20.10
C ASP A 307 -5.69 -1.29 -20.93
N ASP A 308 -5.62 -1.09 -22.25
CA ASP A 308 -6.64 -1.47 -23.23
C ASP A 308 -6.42 -2.88 -23.82
N ALA A 309 -5.41 -3.61 -23.33
CA ALA A 309 -5.15 -4.96 -23.78
C ALA A 309 -6.34 -5.90 -23.49
N PRO A 310 -6.63 -6.84 -24.41
CA PRO A 310 -7.66 -7.85 -24.15
C PRO A 310 -7.25 -8.74 -22.97
N MET A 311 -8.21 -9.01 -22.09
CA MET A 311 -8.03 -9.88 -20.91
C MET A 311 -8.81 -11.20 -21.07
N PRO A 312 -8.27 -12.34 -20.59
CA PRO A 312 -6.95 -12.48 -19.98
C PRO A 312 -5.81 -12.29 -21.00
N TRP A 313 -4.68 -11.77 -20.54
CA TRP A 313 -3.48 -11.58 -21.36
C TRP A 313 -2.93 -12.93 -21.84
N THR A 314 -2.61 -13.02 -23.12
CA THR A 314 -2.22 -14.29 -23.76
C THR A 314 -0.84 -14.30 -24.39
N SER A 315 -0.20 -13.14 -24.55
CA SER A 315 1.14 -13.09 -25.13
C SER A 315 2.17 -13.67 -24.16
N PRO A 316 3.19 -14.39 -24.66
CA PRO A 316 4.23 -14.96 -23.82
C PRO A 316 5.07 -13.85 -23.13
N PRO A 317 5.61 -14.12 -21.93
CA PRO A 317 6.53 -13.22 -21.25
C PRO A 317 7.91 -13.22 -21.89
N GLU A 318 8.67 -12.19 -21.54
CA GLU A 318 10.12 -12.14 -21.72
C GLU A 318 10.80 -12.48 -20.38
N VAL A 319 11.88 -13.26 -20.41
CA VAL A 319 12.75 -13.40 -19.22
C VAL A 319 13.50 -12.09 -19.04
N PHE A 320 13.21 -11.37 -17.95
CA PHE A 320 13.89 -10.13 -17.61
C PHE A 320 15.14 -10.40 -16.80
N LEU A 321 15.05 -11.24 -15.77
CA LEU A 321 16.17 -11.64 -14.94
C LEU A 321 16.12 -13.15 -14.64
N ASP A 322 17.23 -13.83 -14.88
CA ASP A 322 17.38 -15.27 -14.63
C ASP A 322 18.32 -15.51 -13.42
N PRO A 323 17.89 -16.29 -12.40
CA PRO A 323 18.63 -16.59 -11.19
C PRO A 323 20.04 -17.11 -11.42
N ASN A 324 20.25 -17.99 -12.40
CA ASN A 324 21.55 -18.60 -12.68
C ASN A 324 22.55 -17.62 -13.30
N THR A 325 22.06 -16.54 -13.93
CA THR A 325 22.92 -15.60 -14.67
C THR A 325 23.03 -14.22 -14.01
N HIS A 326 22.02 -13.78 -13.27
CA HIS A 326 21.95 -12.42 -12.75
C HIS A 326 22.16 -12.29 -11.23
N TYR A 327 21.95 -13.37 -10.45
CA TYR A 327 21.96 -13.32 -8.98
C TYR A 327 22.90 -14.39 -8.40
N ASN A 328 22.93 -15.57 -9.04
CA ASN A 328 23.61 -16.78 -8.59
C ASN A 328 23.35 -17.02 -7.08
N PRO A 329 22.08 -17.23 -6.69
CA PRO A 329 21.75 -17.41 -5.29
C PRO A 329 22.39 -18.70 -4.77
N PRO A 330 22.62 -18.84 -3.45
CA PRO A 330 23.00 -20.10 -2.85
C PRO A 330 22.07 -21.22 -3.33
N ALA A 331 22.58 -22.44 -3.47
CA ALA A 331 21.87 -23.56 -4.12
C ALA A 331 20.49 -23.93 -3.52
N ALA A 332 20.08 -23.30 -2.40
CA ALA A 332 18.79 -23.47 -1.73
C ALA A 332 17.88 -22.21 -1.76
N GLY A 333 18.31 -21.09 -2.35
CA GLY A 333 17.59 -19.81 -2.33
C GLY A 333 16.87 -19.49 -3.64
N ALA A 334 15.57 -19.76 -3.74
CA ALA A 334 14.77 -19.26 -4.86
C ALA A 334 14.27 -17.85 -4.55
N PRO A 335 14.28 -16.89 -5.50
CA PRO A 335 13.56 -15.62 -5.37
C PRO A 335 12.12 -15.81 -4.89
N TYR A 336 11.65 -14.95 -3.98
CA TYR A 336 10.33 -15.13 -3.36
C TYR A 336 9.47 -13.87 -3.36
N SER A 337 10.01 -12.72 -2.96
CA SER A 337 9.31 -11.43 -2.99
C SER A 337 10.10 -10.38 -3.77
N MET A 338 9.39 -9.43 -4.36
CA MET A 338 10.00 -8.28 -5.02
C MET A 338 9.24 -6.98 -4.76
N ILE A 339 9.97 -5.88 -4.83
CA ILE A 339 9.40 -4.54 -4.76
C ILE A 339 10.17 -3.60 -5.69
N GLY A 340 9.52 -2.55 -6.17
CA GLY A 340 10.14 -1.52 -7.00
C GLY A 340 10.22 -0.18 -6.28
N ASP A 341 11.26 0.59 -6.55
CA ASP A 341 11.32 2.00 -6.14
C ASP A 341 10.84 2.96 -7.24
N SER A 342 10.72 4.24 -6.89
CA SER A 342 10.31 5.35 -7.74
C SER A 342 11.26 5.64 -8.89
N ASN A 343 12.50 5.13 -8.83
CA ASN A 343 13.47 5.20 -9.93
C ASN A 343 13.34 4.00 -10.89
N GLY A 344 12.42 3.08 -10.63
CA GLY A 344 12.22 1.84 -11.39
C GLY A 344 13.30 0.78 -11.11
N ASN A 345 14.05 0.91 -10.01
CA ASN A 345 14.89 -0.19 -9.55
C ASN A 345 14.01 -1.30 -8.98
N ILE A 346 14.46 -2.54 -9.08
CA ILE A 346 13.76 -3.72 -8.59
C ILE A 346 14.63 -4.39 -7.53
N TYR A 347 14.04 -4.67 -6.38
CA TYR A 347 14.67 -5.36 -5.27
C TYR A 347 14.01 -6.71 -5.07
N VAL A 348 14.80 -7.73 -4.76
CA VAL A 348 14.35 -9.11 -4.68
C VAL A 348 14.96 -9.79 -3.47
N THR A 349 14.13 -10.46 -2.70
CA THR A 349 14.58 -11.38 -1.64
C THR A 349 14.49 -12.83 -2.08
N THR A 350 15.36 -13.67 -1.53
CA THR A 350 15.33 -15.12 -1.75
C THR A 350 14.78 -15.86 -0.53
N SER A 351 14.40 -17.13 -0.71
CA SER A 351 13.93 -18.02 0.36
C SER A 351 14.98 -18.39 1.40
N VAL A 352 16.19 -17.82 1.33
CA VAL A 352 17.24 -17.96 2.36
C VAL A 352 17.63 -16.62 2.98
N GLY A 353 16.92 -15.53 2.62
CA GLY A 353 17.16 -14.20 3.16
C GLY A 353 17.82 -13.25 2.18
N ASP A 354 18.75 -13.67 1.32
CA ASP A 354 19.54 -12.74 0.50
C ASP A 354 18.71 -11.68 -0.24
N LEU A 355 19.23 -10.45 -0.28
CA LEU A 355 18.67 -9.31 -1.00
C LEU A 355 19.54 -8.91 -2.19
N TYR A 356 18.88 -8.68 -3.30
CA TYR A 356 19.49 -8.22 -4.54
C TYR A 356 18.75 -6.99 -5.04
N GLY A 357 19.48 -6.05 -5.64
CA GLY A 357 18.90 -4.85 -6.27
C GLY A 357 19.38 -4.67 -7.71
N PHE A 358 18.45 -4.34 -8.59
CA PHE A 358 18.64 -4.21 -10.04
C PHE A 358 18.14 -2.88 -10.53
N ARG A 359 18.89 -2.26 -11.43
CA ARG A 359 18.41 -1.11 -12.19
C ARG A 359 17.29 -1.56 -13.14
N ALA A 360 16.48 -0.62 -13.63
CA ALA A 360 15.43 -0.88 -14.61
C ALA A 360 15.91 -1.60 -15.89
N ASN A 361 17.21 -1.52 -16.22
CA ASN A 361 17.83 -2.21 -17.34
C ASN A 361 18.30 -3.65 -17.01
N GLY A 362 18.08 -4.13 -15.79
CA GLY A 362 18.48 -5.45 -15.30
C GLY A 362 19.92 -5.53 -14.75
N THR A 363 20.65 -4.41 -14.68
CA THR A 363 22.00 -4.41 -14.10
C THR A 363 21.94 -4.49 -12.58
N GLN A 364 22.56 -5.51 -11.99
CA GLN A 364 22.69 -5.63 -10.54
C GLN A 364 23.57 -4.50 -9.98
N PHE A 365 23.12 -3.86 -8.90
CA PHE A 365 23.90 -2.84 -8.17
C PHE A 365 23.96 -3.08 -6.67
N LEU A 366 23.16 -4.02 -6.15
CA LEU A 366 23.10 -4.37 -4.73
C LEU A 366 23.12 -5.89 -4.56
N ARG A 367 23.86 -6.34 -3.54
CA ARG A 367 23.80 -7.69 -2.98
C ARG A 367 24.04 -7.55 -1.48
N SER A 368 23.15 -8.11 -0.68
CA SER A 368 23.34 -8.27 0.75
C SER A 368 22.99 -9.69 1.13
N GLU A 369 23.92 -10.34 1.80
CA GLU A 369 23.75 -11.66 2.39
C GLU A 369 23.53 -11.43 3.88
N TRP A 370 22.40 -11.86 4.40
CA TRP A 370 22.15 -11.84 5.83
C TRP A 370 21.85 -13.25 6.32
N GLU A 371 22.55 -13.66 7.39
CA GLU A 371 22.38 -14.96 8.03
C GLU A 371 21.12 -14.97 8.93
N ALA A 372 19.95 -14.68 8.36
CA ALA A 372 18.69 -14.87 9.06
C ALA A 372 18.03 -16.17 8.59
N VAL A 373 17.38 -16.88 9.52
CA VAL A 373 16.59 -18.08 9.20
C VAL A 373 15.27 -17.62 8.58
N VAL A 374 15.33 -17.18 7.33
CA VAL A 374 14.18 -16.61 6.62
C VAL A 374 13.66 -17.62 5.62
N ASP A 375 12.55 -18.30 5.95
CA ASP A 375 11.76 -19.00 4.93
C ASP A 375 10.83 -17.98 4.27
N ARG A 376 10.80 -17.89 2.94
CA ARG A 376 9.77 -17.11 2.19
C ARG A 376 9.57 -15.67 2.68
N PRO A 377 10.59 -14.80 2.62
CA PRO A 377 10.44 -13.41 3.03
C PRO A 377 9.40 -12.65 2.23
N SER A 378 8.71 -11.72 2.90
CA SER A 378 8.15 -10.55 2.23
C SER A 378 9.14 -9.39 2.29
N LEU A 379 9.03 -8.48 1.33
CA LEU A 379 9.84 -7.28 1.25
C LEU A 379 8.94 -6.08 0.97
N ASP A 380 9.06 -5.02 1.76
CA ASP A 380 8.58 -3.69 1.39
C ASP A 380 9.65 -2.63 1.70
N LEU A 381 9.47 -1.43 1.17
CA LEU A 381 10.41 -0.34 1.30
C LEU A 381 9.77 0.96 1.79
N ASP A 382 10.56 1.74 2.51
CA ASP A 382 10.31 3.12 2.84
C ASP A 382 11.40 3.97 2.17
N GLU A 383 11.06 4.57 1.03
CA GLU A 383 12.00 5.40 0.29
C GLU A 383 12.40 6.67 1.01
N GLY A 384 11.54 7.19 1.89
CA GLY A 384 11.85 8.36 2.69
C GLY A 384 13.02 8.04 3.60
N ARG A 385 12.91 6.94 4.36
CA ARG A 385 13.93 6.50 5.34
C ARG A 385 15.10 5.78 4.72
N LYS A 386 14.97 5.39 3.44
CA LYS A 386 15.90 4.48 2.77
C LYS A 386 15.99 3.15 3.51
N TRP A 387 14.84 2.61 3.90
CA TRP A 387 14.75 1.33 4.59
C TRP A 387 14.06 0.27 3.74
N PHE A 388 14.49 -0.98 3.91
CA PHE A 388 13.71 -2.17 3.62
C PHE A 388 13.18 -2.76 4.92
N ALA A 389 11.96 -3.29 4.89
CA ALA A 389 11.48 -4.24 5.87
C ALA A 389 11.47 -5.62 5.22
N ALA A 390 12.23 -6.55 5.79
CA ALA A 390 12.24 -7.95 5.40
C ALA A 390 11.64 -8.79 6.54
N THR A 391 10.66 -9.61 6.20
CA THR A 391 10.03 -10.55 7.14
C THR A 391 10.45 -11.97 6.83
N GLY A 392 10.12 -12.92 7.70
CA GLY A 392 10.28 -14.34 7.42
C GLY A 392 9.09 -15.16 7.89
N ASN A 393 8.77 -16.19 7.13
CA ASN A 393 7.89 -17.28 7.53
C ASN A 393 8.55 -18.24 8.57
N GLY A 394 9.71 -17.86 9.11
CA GLY A 394 10.36 -18.54 10.23
C GLY A 394 9.51 -18.47 11.52
N ILE A 395 9.87 -19.30 12.50
CA ILE A 395 9.15 -19.40 13.78
C ILE A 395 9.47 -18.27 14.78
N ASP A 396 10.37 -17.36 14.44
CA ASP A 396 10.93 -16.38 15.38
C ASP A 396 10.13 -15.07 15.43
N GLY A 397 9.25 -14.82 14.46
CA GLY A 397 8.40 -13.63 14.41
C GLY A 397 9.18 -12.32 14.30
N VAL A 398 10.39 -12.40 13.75
CA VAL A 398 11.34 -11.27 13.67
C VAL A 398 11.09 -10.48 12.39
N VAL A 399 11.16 -9.15 12.51
CA VAL A 399 11.22 -8.22 11.39
C VAL A 399 12.62 -7.62 11.33
N TYR A 400 13.22 -7.61 10.15
CA TYR A 400 14.54 -7.04 9.89
C TYR A 400 14.41 -5.74 9.11
N ILE A 401 15.09 -4.70 9.56
CA ILE A 401 15.17 -3.41 8.90
C ILE A 401 16.57 -3.26 8.31
N LEU A 402 16.63 -2.93 7.03
CA LEU A 402 17.88 -2.89 6.27
C LEU A 402 17.98 -1.59 5.49
N SER A 403 19.20 -1.17 5.20
CA SER A 403 19.49 0.03 4.42
C SER A 403 19.22 -0.20 2.94
N MET A 404 18.47 0.71 2.29
CA MET A 404 18.32 0.72 0.82
C MET A 404 19.61 1.13 0.10
N THR A 405 20.55 1.75 0.80
CA THR A 405 21.78 2.26 0.20
C THR A 405 22.75 1.13 -0.14
N ASP A 406 22.87 0.16 0.77
CA ASP A 406 23.90 -0.88 0.72
C ASP A 406 23.43 -2.24 1.26
N GLY A 407 22.17 -2.37 1.66
CA GLY A 407 21.59 -3.60 2.20
C GLY A 407 22.10 -3.98 3.59
N SER A 408 22.83 -3.08 4.27
CA SER A 408 23.32 -3.32 5.63
C SER A 408 22.18 -3.38 6.64
N PHE A 409 22.39 -4.12 7.73
CA PHE A 409 21.46 -4.18 8.86
C PHE A 409 21.32 -2.80 9.54
N VAL A 410 20.09 -2.37 9.75
CA VAL A 410 19.74 -1.12 10.46
C VAL A 410 19.20 -1.45 11.84
N ASP A 411 18.16 -2.27 11.91
CA ASP A 411 17.47 -2.58 13.15
C ASP A 411 16.65 -3.88 13.06
N THR A 412 16.14 -4.36 14.19
CA THR A 412 15.21 -5.50 14.25
C THR A 412 14.31 -5.42 15.47
N PHE A 413 13.13 -6.02 15.36
CA PHE A 413 12.25 -6.23 16.50
C PHE A 413 11.48 -7.55 16.39
N VAL A 414 11.02 -8.04 17.54
CA VAL A 414 10.23 -9.28 17.64
C VAL A 414 8.76 -8.92 17.69
N ALA A 415 8.01 -9.29 16.65
CA ALA A 415 6.58 -9.04 16.54
C ALA A 415 5.70 -10.11 17.22
N GLY A 416 6.31 -11.11 17.84
CA GLY A 416 5.65 -12.19 18.56
C GLY A 416 6.33 -13.54 18.33
N ALA A 417 5.70 -14.63 18.78
CA ALA A 417 6.22 -15.99 18.61
C ALA A 417 5.72 -16.69 17.33
N ASP A 418 4.86 -16.05 16.56
CA ASP A 418 4.31 -16.57 15.31
C ASP A 418 5.03 -15.94 14.11
N PRO A 419 5.13 -16.64 12.96
CA PRO A 419 5.74 -16.11 11.76
C PRO A 419 5.11 -14.80 11.29
N VAL A 420 5.94 -13.88 10.80
CA VAL A 420 5.46 -12.70 10.07
C VAL A 420 5.35 -13.06 8.60
N ARG A 421 4.13 -12.94 8.07
CA ARG A 421 3.74 -13.42 6.73
C ARG A 421 4.00 -12.38 5.67
N ASP A 422 3.73 -11.12 6.04
CA ASP A 422 3.90 -9.98 5.18
C ASP A 422 4.04 -8.71 6.02
N ALA A 423 4.65 -7.68 5.44
CA ALA A 423 4.83 -6.37 6.03
C ALA A 423 4.78 -5.30 4.94
N GLN A 424 4.15 -4.17 5.25
CA GLN A 424 4.06 -3.01 4.39
C GLN A 424 4.24 -1.74 5.22
N PHE A 425 5.10 -0.84 4.75
CA PHE A 425 5.19 0.52 5.28
C PHE A 425 3.98 1.32 4.84
N ASP A 426 3.35 2.00 5.78
CA ASP A 426 2.33 2.99 5.50
C ASP A 426 2.97 4.32 5.02
N PRO A 427 2.16 5.32 4.65
CA PRO A 427 2.67 6.59 4.11
C PRO A 427 3.51 7.40 5.09
N ALA A 428 3.30 7.24 6.39
CA ALA A 428 4.08 7.92 7.42
C ALA A 428 5.40 7.16 7.69
N GLY A 429 5.38 5.83 7.50
CA GLY A 429 6.49 4.91 7.70
C GLY A 429 6.28 3.95 8.86
N ASN A 430 5.06 3.82 9.36
CA ASN A 430 4.72 2.74 10.27
C ASN A 430 4.67 1.43 9.49
N LEU A 431 5.02 0.33 10.14
CA LEU A 431 4.99 -0.99 9.54
C LEU A 431 3.72 -1.73 9.93
N VAL A 432 2.86 -2.00 8.95
CA VAL A 432 1.73 -2.91 9.12
C VAL A 432 2.18 -4.30 8.75
N ILE A 433 2.00 -5.24 9.67
CA ILE A 433 2.37 -6.63 9.47
C ILE A 433 1.16 -7.54 9.54
N SER A 434 1.25 -8.70 8.88
CA SER A 434 0.39 -9.83 9.17
C SER A 434 1.21 -10.94 9.83
N ARG A 435 0.76 -11.41 10.99
CA ARG A 435 1.42 -12.46 11.77
C ARG A 435 0.53 -13.68 11.83
N GLY A 436 1.06 -14.91 11.72
CA GLY A 436 0.30 -16.12 12.00
C GLY A 436 0.94 -17.40 11.48
N ALA A 437 0.72 -18.52 12.19
CA ALA A 437 1.13 -19.83 11.73
C ALA A 437 0.21 -20.38 10.62
N ASN A 438 0.72 -21.33 9.80
CA ASN A 438 0.05 -21.86 8.60
C ASN A 438 -1.38 -22.42 8.83
N ASP A 439 -1.72 -22.86 10.05
CA ASP A 439 -3.01 -23.48 10.36
C ASP A 439 -3.76 -22.83 11.53
N ASN A 440 -3.35 -21.64 11.94
CA ASN A 440 -3.88 -20.96 13.13
C ASN A 440 -4.37 -19.55 12.82
N PHE A 441 -5.07 -18.99 13.82
CA PHE A 441 -5.36 -17.57 13.86
C PHE A 441 -4.05 -16.78 13.92
N GLY A 442 -4.07 -15.68 13.21
CA GLY A 442 -3.03 -14.68 13.14
C GLY A 442 -3.60 -13.31 13.46
N GLU A 443 -2.76 -12.29 13.43
CA GLU A 443 -3.10 -10.93 13.82
C GLU A 443 -2.52 -9.93 12.81
N MET A 444 -3.27 -8.87 12.52
CA MET A 444 -2.73 -7.66 11.92
C MET A 444 -2.24 -6.72 13.02
N ILE A 445 -1.01 -6.25 12.90
CA ILE A 445 -0.37 -5.38 13.88
C ILE A 445 0.28 -4.21 13.16
N ILE A 446 0.15 -3.02 13.73
CA ILE A 446 0.75 -1.78 13.22
C ILE A 446 1.82 -1.36 14.21
N TYR A 447 3.04 -1.21 13.73
CA TYR A 447 4.19 -0.77 14.51
C TYR A 447 4.71 0.58 14.04
N SER A 448 4.87 1.53 14.94
CA SER A 448 5.56 2.78 14.67
C SER A 448 7.06 2.64 14.96
N PRO A 449 7.96 3.17 14.11
CA PRO A 449 9.40 3.06 14.28
C PRO A 449 9.96 3.94 15.42
N PRO A 450 11.17 3.64 15.94
CA PRO A 450 11.86 4.45 16.93
C PRO A 450 12.35 5.78 16.35
N GLU A 451 11.48 6.77 16.33
CA GLU A 451 11.76 8.09 15.77
C GLU A 451 11.28 9.18 16.71
N GLY A 452 12.07 10.25 16.82
CA GLY A 452 11.72 11.41 17.63
C GLY A 452 10.52 12.20 17.09
N PRO A 453 10.31 13.43 17.61
CA PRO A 453 9.14 14.23 17.28
C PRO A 453 8.95 14.37 15.78
N ASN A 454 7.73 14.15 15.34
CA ASN A 454 7.43 14.06 13.93
C ASN A 454 6.08 14.64 13.54
N SER A 455 5.89 14.85 12.24
CA SER A 455 4.64 15.35 11.69
C SER A 455 4.39 14.87 10.27
N TYR A 456 3.16 14.49 9.97
CA TYR A 456 2.73 14.16 8.61
C TYR A 456 1.61 15.09 8.14
N THR A 457 1.69 15.51 6.88
CA THR A 457 0.64 16.31 6.24
C THR A 457 -0.15 15.47 5.26
N THR A 458 -1.46 15.36 5.51
CA THR A 458 -2.41 14.75 4.57
C THR A 458 -3.29 15.82 3.94
N ARG A 459 -3.35 15.86 2.61
CA ARG A 459 -4.24 16.74 1.86
C ARG A 459 -5.56 16.05 1.52
N TYR A 460 -6.68 16.77 1.66
CA TYR A 460 -7.95 16.37 1.06
C TYR A 460 -7.93 16.69 -0.44
N TYR A 461 -8.16 15.70 -1.30
CA TYR A 461 -8.15 15.91 -2.75
C TYR A 461 -9.54 16.18 -3.34
N GLY A 462 -10.60 16.08 -2.52
CA GLY A 462 -11.89 16.63 -2.88
C GLY A 462 -11.92 18.15 -2.73
N THR A 463 -13.08 18.73 -3.01
CA THR A 463 -13.30 20.17 -2.86
C THR A 463 -14.66 20.43 -2.24
N PHE A 464 -14.79 21.53 -1.50
CA PHE A 464 -16.06 22.00 -0.98
C PHE A 464 -16.28 23.47 -1.36
N GLN A 465 -17.54 23.85 -1.50
CA GLN A 465 -17.95 25.21 -1.86
C GLN A 465 -18.30 26.01 -0.60
N VAL A 466 -17.75 27.22 -0.47
CA VAL A 466 -18.25 28.24 0.46
C VAL A 466 -19.06 29.26 -0.33
N GLY A 467 -20.29 29.52 0.11
CA GLY A 467 -21.21 30.45 -0.53
C GLY A 467 -21.91 29.93 -1.78
N ASP A 468 -22.94 30.66 -2.22
CA ASP A 468 -23.77 30.23 -3.34
C ASP A 468 -22.99 30.23 -4.67
N PRO A 469 -23.21 29.26 -5.57
CA PRO A 469 -23.30 29.61 -6.98
C PRO A 469 -24.53 30.49 -7.12
N VAL A 470 -24.37 31.80 -7.24
CA VAL A 470 -25.50 32.67 -7.62
C VAL A 470 -25.89 32.32 -9.04
N THR A 471 -26.76 31.32 -9.24
CA THR A 471 -27.82 31.40 -10.25
C THR A 471 -28.97 30.44 -9.94
N ALA A 472 -29.95 30.94 -9.18
CA ALA A 472 -31.34 30.73 -9.54
C ALA A 472 -32.08 32.07 -9.39
N ILE A 473 -31.87 32.96 -10.36
CA ILE A 473 -32.86 34.02 -10.62
C ILE A 473 -33.23 33.91 -12.08
N ARG A 474 -34.42 33.37 -12.36
CA ARG A 474 -35.55 34.15 -12.87
C ARG A 474 -36.88 33.50 -12.44
N ASN A 475 -37.44 34.00 -11.35
CA ASN A 475 -38.87 34.28 -11.34
C ASN A 475 -39.08 35.54 -12.19
N TRP A 476 -39.66 35.36 -13.38
CA TRP A 476 -40.40 36.32 -14.23
C TRP A 476 -41.14 35.40 -15.23
N ASP A 477 -42.46 35.26 -15.32
CA ASP A 477 -43.60 35.95 -14.75
C ASP A 477 -44.79 34.99 -14.66
N ALA A 478 -45.67 35.21 -13.67
CA ALA A 478 -47.06 34.86 -13.79
C ALA A 478 -47.73 35.83 -14.78
N TYR A 479 -48.21 35.30 -15.91
CA TYR A 479 -49.41 35.76 -16.62
C TYR A 479 -50.01 34.60 -17.41
#